data_AF-A0A833GSG2-F1
#
_entry.id   AF-A0A833GSG2-F1
#
_cell.length_a   1.000
_cell.length_b   1.000
_cell.length_c   1.000
_cell.angle_alpha   90.00
_cell.angle_beta   90.00
_cell.angle_gamma   90.00
#
_symmetry.space_group_name_H-M   'P 1'
#
loop_
_entity.id
_entity.type
_entity.pdbx_description
1 polymer ?
#
loop_
_entity_poly.entity_id
_entity_poly.type
_entity_poly.pdbx_seq_one_letter_code
_entity_poly.pdbx_strand_id
1 'polypeptide(L)'
;MCLIVVGWRAHADYPLVVAANRDEFHARPSADAAAWPEAPAVFGGRDLEAGGTWLGIRRDGRFAAVTNVREPGVSKGQHSRGLLTRDFLLGELPAIDYAQNLDGSLYSGFNLLLGDGDSLVYCSNRDGAPRLLAPGVYGLSNHRLDSPWPKLLAARRQAGRARQRRSPDGPLFALLADDAIVADEQLPRTGVTLE
;
A
#
# COMPACT_ATOMS: atom_id res chain seq x y z
N MET A 1 -1.05 11.02 -7.03
CA MET A 1 -1.63 9.66 -6.96
C MET A 1 -0.70 8.77 -6.12
N CYS A 2 -1.19 8.14 -5.05
CA CYS A 2 -0.36 7.23 -4.27
C CYS A 2 0.09 6.03 -5.11
N LEU A 3 1.28 5.52 -4.85
CA LEU A 3 1.83 4.33 -5.49
C LEU A 3 2.48 3.46 -4.43
N ILE A 4 2.26 2.16 -4.50
CA ILE A 4 2.95 1.14 -3.71
C ILE A 4 3.41 0.06 -4.68
N VAL A 5 4.69 -0.30 -4.61
CA VAL A 5 5.26 -1.49 -5.23
C VAL A 5 5.67 -2.44 -4.11
N VAL A 6 5.22 -3.69 -4.22
CA VAL A 6 5.50 -4.73 -3.24
C VAL A 6 6.17 -5.92 -3.92
N GLY A 7 7.35 -6.31 -3.47
CA GLY A 7 7.98 -7.58 -3.77
C GLY A 7 7.75 -8.56 -2.63
N TRP A 8 6.86 -9.53 -2.81
CA TRP A 8 6.56 -10.57 -1.84
C TRP A 8 7.28 -11.87 -2.21
N ARG A 9 8.20 -12.32 -1.36
CA ARG A 9 9.07 -13.50 -1.59
C ARG A 9 9.70 -13.51 -2.99
N ALA A 10 9.99 -12.31 -3.49
CA ALA A 10 10.52 -12.08 -4.83
C ALA A 10 12.02 -11.79 -4.83
N HIS A 11 12.58 -11.44 -3.67
CA HIS A 11 14.01 -11.20 -3.43
C HIS A 11 14.63 -12.37 -2.65
N ALA A 12 15.92 -12.62 -2.85
CA ALA A 12 16.62 -13.73 -2.18
C ALA A 12 16.79 -13.49 -0.67
N ASP A 13 17.17 -12.26 -0.30
CA ASP A 13 17.48 -11.91 1.10
C ASP A 13 16.31 -11.27 1.87
N TYR A 14 15.28 -10.80 1.16
CA TYR A 14 14.17 -10.04 1.75
C TYR A 14 12.84 -10.70 1.40
N PRO A 15 12.11 -11.26 2.39
CA PRO A 15 10.80 -11.87 2.14
C PRO A 15 9.76 -10.82 1.74
N LEU A 16 9.96 -9.55 2.10
CA LEU A 16 9.11 -8.43 1.73
C LEU A 16 9.98 -7.22 1.40
N VAL A 17 9.74 -6.62 0.23
CA VAL A 17 10.29 -5.34 -0.19
C VAL A 17 9.14 -4.42 -0.54
N VAL A 18 9.11 -3.21 0.03
CA VAL A 18 8.03 -2.23 -0.22
C VAL A 18 8.64 -0.89 -0.56
N ALA A 19 8.19 -0.31 -1.67
CA ALA A 19 8.51 1.04 -2.09
C ALA A 19 7.19 1.79 -2.31
N ALA A 20 7.01 2.94 -1.65
CA ALA A 20 5.74 3.64 -1.70
C ALA A 20 5.88 5.16 -1.70
N ASN A 21 5.05 5.82 -2.52
CA ASN A 21 4.78 7.25 -2.46
C ASN A 21 3.37 7.49 -1.94
N ARG A 22 3.26 8.43 -1.00
CA ARG A 22 1.99 8.98 -0.56
C ARG A 22 1.86 10.39 -1.10
N ASP A 23 0.84 10.59 -1.92
CA ASP A 23 0.46 11.91 -2.40
C ASP A 23 -0.75 12.38 -1.58
N GLU A 24 -0.57 13.47 -0.86
CA GLU A 24 -1.56 14.04 0.06
C GLU A 24 -1.53 15.57 0.01
N PHE A 25 -2.63 16.20 0.44
CA PHE A 25 -2.63 17.63 0.72
C PHE A 25 -1.55 18.03 1.71
N HIS A 26 -0.73 19.01 1.35
CA HIS A 26 0.30 19.58 2.23
C HIS A 26 -0.24 20.08 3.57
N ALA A 27 -1.49 20.53 3.61
CA ALA A 27 -2.13 21.01 4.84
C ALA A 27 -2.55 19.89 5.81
N ARG A 28 -2.54 18.61 5.38
CA ARG A 28 -2.91 17.48 6.25
C ARG A 28 -1.75 17.17 7.20
N PRO A 29 -1.90 17.41 8.52
CA PRO A 29 -0.80 17.20 9.45
C PRO A 29 -0.45 15.71 9.56
N SER A 30 0.85 15.41 9.46
CA SER A 30 1.38 14.06 9.61
C SER A 30 2.74 14.08 10.31
N ALA A 31 3.04 12.99 11.00
CA ALA A 31 4.36 12.76 11.59
C ALA A 31 5.21 11.87 10.69
N ASP A 32 6.51 12.12 10.70
CA ASP A 32 7.52 11.33 9.99
C ASP A 32 7.50 9.86 10.43
N ALA A 33 8.04 8.99 9.57
CA ALA A 33 8.18 7.58 9.89
C ALA A 33 9.17 7.41 11.05
N ALA A 34 8.65 6.94 12.18
CA ALA A 34 9.40 6.67 13.39
C ALA A 34 8.77 5.49 14.13
N ALA A 35 9.47 4.99 15.15
CA ALA A 35 8.87 4.09 16.12
C ALA A 35 7.76 4.83 16.87
N TRP A 36 6.59 4.21 17.04
CA TRP A 36 5.46 4.86 17.70
C TRP A 36 5.66 4.91 19.22
N PRO A 37 5.47 6.06 19.88
CA PRO A 37 5.62 6.14 21.33
C PRO A 37 4.75 5.16 22.12
N GLU A 38 3.49 4.99 21.69
CA GLU A 38 2.51 4.10 22.31
C GLU A 38 2.68 2.61 21.93
N ALA A 39 3.40 2.34 20.84
CA ALA A 39 3.63 0.99 20.33
C ALA A 39 5.02 0.90 19.69
N PRO A 40 6.11 0.84 20.48
CA PRO A 40 7.49 0.97 19.98
C PRO A 40 7.95 -0.13 19.03
N ALA A 41 7.19 -1.23 18.94
CA ALA A 41 7.40 -2.28 17.96
C ALA A 41 6.94 -1.89 16.55
N VAL A 42 6.07 -0.89 16.42
CA VAL A 42 5.53 -0.39 15.14
C VAL A 42 6.36 0.80 14.66
N PHE A 43 6.74 0.76 13.39
CA PHE A 43 7.43 1.82 12.66
C PHE A 43 6.60 2.25 11.45
N GLY A 44 6.34 3.55 11.32
CA GLY A 44 5.58 4.10 10.20
C GLY A 44 5.18 5.54 10.43
N GLY A 45 4.78 6.24 9.37
CA GLY A 45 4.26 7.61 9.49
C GLY A 45 2.89 7.62 10.17
N ARG A 46 2.49 8.75 10.75
CA ARG A 46 1.20 8.89 11.44
C ARG A 46 0.39 10.03 10.85
N ASP A 47 -0.88 9.79 10.61
CA ASP A 47 -1.86 10.82 10.29
C ASP A 47 -2.31 11.47 11.60
N LEU A 48 -1.95 12.74 11.82
CA LEU A 48 -2.25 13.45 13.06
C LEU A 48 -3.66 14.05 13.07
N GLU A 49 -4.34 14.08 11.93
CA GLU A 49 -5.72 14.57 11.82
C GLU A 49 -6.72 13.45 12.14
N ALA A 50 -6.52 12.27 11.55
CA ALA A 50 -7.43 11.13 11.71
C ALA A 50 -6.91 10.04 12.66
N GLY A 51 -5.67 10.15 13.15
CA GLY A 51 -5.08 9.22 14.12
C GLY A 51 -4.74 7.83 13.58
N GLY A 52 -4.61 7.68 12.25
CA GLY A 52 -4.28 6.42 11.57
C GLY A 52 -2.88 6.39 10.96
N THR A 53 -2.61 5.42 10.10
CA THR A 53 -1.38 5.37 9.28
C THR A 53 -1.66 4.86 7.88
N TRP A 54 -0.89 5.30 6.89
CA TRP A 54 -1.00 4.83 5.51
C TRP A 54 -0.08 3.65 5.20
N LEU A 55 1.01 3.50 5.96
CA LEU A 55 2.06 2.51 5.75
C LEU A 55 2.81 2.30 7.07
N GLY A 56 2.91 1.05 7.49
CA GLY A 56 3.72 0.71 8.66
C GLY A 56 4.14 -0.76 8.67
N ILE A 57 5.17 -1.02 9.48
CA ILE A 57 5.71 -2.35 9.73
C ILE A 57 6.01 -2.50 11.22
N ARG A 58 5.82 -3.71 11.74
CA ARG A 58 6.15 -4.12 13.10
C ARG A 58 7.42 -4.96 13.08
N ARG A 59 8.17 -4.96 14.18
CA ARG A 59 9.48 -5.67 14.29
C ARG A 59 9.42 -7.17 14.00
N ASP A 60 8.26 -7.80 14.16
CA ASP A 60 8.02 -9.21 13.87
C ASP A 60 7.65 -9.48 12.41
N GLY A 61 7.68 -8.46 11.54
CA GLY A 61 7.37 -8.58 10.12
C GLY A 61 5.90 -8.33 9.77
N ARG A 62 5.04 -8.03 10.74
CA ARG A 62 3.66 -7.60 10.46
C ARG A 62 3.68 -6.26 9.73
N PHE A 63 3.05 -6.20 8.56
CA PHE A 63 3.10 -5.08 7.64
C PHE A 63 1.69 -4.68 7.22
N ALA A 64 1.42 -3.39 7.07
CA ALA A 64 0.21 -2.95 6.41
C ALA A 64 0.39 -1.67 5.61
N ALA A 65 -0.37 -1.57 4.52
CA ALA A 65 -0.45 -0.36 3.71
C ALA A 65 -1.82 -0.18 3.09
N VAL A 66 -2.27 1.07 2.98
CA VAL A 66 -3.58 1.41 2.40
C VAL A 66 -3.44 2.47 1.32
N THR A 67 -4.21 2.32 0.24
CA THR A 67 -4.40 3.34 -0.79
C THR A 67 -5.88 3.64 -0.98
N ASN A 68 -6.21 4.83 -1.47
CA ASN A 68 -7.59 5.22 -1.74
C ASN A 68 -8.04 4.62 -3.07
N VAL A 69 -9.32 4.22 -3.21
CA VAL A 69 -9.94 4.05 -4.53
C VAL A 69 -10.50 5.40 -4.98
N ARG A 70 -10.19 5.85 -6.21
CA ARG A 70 -10.69 7.14 -6.74
C ARG A 70 -12.14 6.99 -7.17
N GLU A 71 -13.06 7.64 -6.45
CA GLU A 71 -14.50 7.61 -6.72
C GLU A 71 -15.11 9.01 -6.54
N PRO A 72 -15.07 9.89 -7.56
CA PRO A 72 -15.68 11.22 -7.45
C PRO A 72 -17.18 11.15 -7.17
N GLY A 73 -17.67 12.05 -6.32
CA GLY A 73 -19.10 12.15 -5.99
C GLY A 73 -19.61 11.12 -4.98
N VAL A 74 -18.76 10.22 -4.48
CA VAL A 74 -19.13 9.27 -3.41
C VAL A 74 -18.94 9.91 -2.04
N SER A 75 -19.91 9.72 -1.14
CA SER A 75 -19.84 10.21 0.23
C SER A 75 -18.63 9.65 0.98
N LYS A 76 -18.07 10.46 1.89
CA LYS A 76 -17.00 10.00 2.77
C LYS A 76 -17.53 8.91 3.71
N GLY A 77 -16.69 7.90 3.97
CA GLY A 77 -16.96 6.88 4.97
C GLY A 77 -16.95 7.48 6.38
N GLN A 78 -17.53 6.74 7.31
CA GLN A 78 -17.61 7.13 8.72
C GLN A 78 -16.24 7.12 9.39
N HIS A 79 -15.33 6.25 8.92
CA HIS A 79 -14.00 6.06 9.47
C HIS A 79 -12.89 6.36 8.46
N SER A 80 -11.76 6.85 8.96
CA SER A 80 -10.56 7.01 8.15
C SER A 80 -9.96 5.66 7.78
N ARG A 81 -9.60 5.50 6.51
CA ARG A 81 -8.93 4.30 5.99
C ARG A 81 -7.61 4.01 6.70
N GLY A 82 -6.93 5.03 7.22
CA GLY A 82 -5.68 4.84 7.96
C GLY A 82 -5.85 4.07 9.28
N LEU A 83 -7.09 3.96 9.79
CA LEU A 83 -7.38 3.16 10.97
C LEU A 83 -7.26 1.66 10.67
N LEU A 84 -7.58 1.22 9.44
CA LEU A 84 -7.40 -0.18 9.02
C LEU A 84 -5.96 -0.66 9.19
N THR A 85 -5.02 0.15 8.70
CA THR A 85 -3.58 -0.13 8.80
C THR A 85 -3.12 -0.11 10.26
N ARG A 86 -3.54 0.90 11.02
CA ARG A 86 -3.17 1.06 12.43
C ARG A 86 -3.65 -0.13 13.26
N ASP A 87 -4.93 -0.44 13.17
CA ASP A 87 -5.57 -1.44 14.01
C ASP A 87 -5.05 -2.85 13.68
N PHE A 88 -4.69 -3.12 12.42
CA PHE A 88 -3.98 -4.35 12.08
C PHE A 88 -2.59 -4.44 12.72
N LEU A 89 -1.79 -3.37 12.67
CA LEU A 89 -0.44 -3.32 13.23
C LEU A 89 -0.42 -3.46 14.76
N LEU A 90 -1.46 -2.94 15.43
CA LEU A 90 -1.65 -3.05 16.88
C LEU A 90 -2.34 -4.37 17.30
N GLY A 91 -2.95 -5.08 16.37
CA GLY A 91 -3.62 -6.35 16.62
C GLY A 91 -2.73 -7.56 16.38
N GLU A 92 -3.28 -8.74 16.69
CA GLU A 92 -2.58 -10.03 16.54
C GLU A 92 -3.29 -11.01 15.59
N LEU A 93 -4.47 -10.64 15.07
CA LEU A 93 -5.19 -11.50 14.12
C LEU A 93 -4.34 -11.77 12.87
N PRO A 94 -4.33 -13.01 12.32
CA PRO A 94 -3.75 -13.29 11.02
C PRO A 94 -4.28 -12.35 9.93
N ALA A 95 -3.47 -12.06 8.90
CA ALA A 95 -3.81 -11.07 7.88
C ALA A 95 -5.14 -11.36 7.18
N ILE A 96 -5.41 -12.63 6.89
CA ILE A 96 -6.64 -13.04 6.20
C ILE A 96 -7.87 -12.91 7.11
N ASP A 97 -7.73 -13.29 8.39
CA ASP A 97 -8.82 -13.22 9.36
C ASP A 97 -9.18 -11.77 9.68
N TYR A 98 -8.16 -10.91 9.84
CA TYR A 98 -8.37 -9.48 9.98
C TYR A 98 -9.16 -8.93 8.79
N ALA A 99 -8.74 -9.25 7.56
CA ALA A 99 -9.39 -8.76 6.35
C ALA A 99 -10.84 -9.26 6.19
N GLN A 100 -11.14 -10.50 6.60
CA GLN A 100 -12.48 -11.08 6.53
C GLN A 100 -13.44 -10.49 7.57
N ASN A 101 -12.93 -10.06 8.71
CA ASN A 101 -13.72 -9.46 9.79
C ASN A 101 -13.98 -7.96 9.60
N LEU A 102 -13.44 -7.33 8.55
CA LEU A 102 -13.66 -5.92 8.28
C LEU A 102 -15.08 -5.63 7.80
N ASP A 103 -15.73 -4.66 8.43
CA ASP A 103 -16.89 -4.00 7.83
C ASP A 103 -16.41 -2.89 6.87
N GLY A 104 -16.22 -3.27 5.60
CA GLY A 104 -15.79 -2.35 4.55
C GLY A 104 -16.77 -1.21 4.25
N SER A 105 -18.01 -1.26 4.75
CA SER A 105 -19.03 -0.22 4.52
C SER A 105 -18.80 1.04 5.36
N LEU A 106 -18.03 0.93 6.45
CA LEU A 106 -17.69 2.05 7.33
C LEU A 106 -16.64 3.00 6.74
N TYR A 107 -16.01 2.62 5.62
CA TYR A 107 -14.88 3.33 5.03
C TYR A 107 -15.17 3.77 3.60
N SER A 108 -14.61 4.90 3.18
CA SER A 108 -14.53 5.24 1.75
C SER A 108 -13.74 4.19 0.98
N GLY A 109 -13.89 4.15 -0.35
CA GLY A 109 -13.19 3.20 -1.22
C GLY A 109 -11.70 3.09 -0.90
N PHE A 110 -11.23 1.85 -0.69
CA PHE A 110 -9.85 1.57 -0.30
C PHE A 110 -9.30 0.31 -0.97
N ASN A 111 -7.98 0.24 -1.04
CA ASN A 111 -7.24 -1.00 -1.21
C ASN A 111 -6.30 -1.16 -0.01
N LEU A 112 -6.17 -2.38 0.50
CA LEU A 112 -5.40 -2.70 1.69
C LEU A 112 -4.48 -3.90 1.39
N LEU A 113 -3.22 -3.77 1.77
CA LEU A 113 -2.23 -4.84 1.78
C LEU A 113 -1.86 -5.15 3.22
N LEU A 114 -1.96 -6.42 3.61
CA LEU A 114 -1.68 -6.89 4.97
C LEU A 114 -0.70 -8.05 4.90
N GLY A 115 0.42 -7.95 5.60
CA GLY A 115 1.38 -9.02 5.76
C GLY A 115 1.52 -9.39 7.23
N ASP A 116 1.58 -10.67 7.55
CA ASP A 116 1.79 -11.18 8.92
C ASP A 116 3.10 -11.97 9.06
N GLY A 117 3.99 -11.86 8.07
CA GLY A 117 5.25 -12.61 7.99
C GLY A 117 5.13 -13.93 7.22
N ASP A 118 3.98 -14.59 7.33
CA ASP A 118 3.71 -15.86 6.64
C ASP A 118 2.97 -15.68 5.32
N SER A 119 2.07 -14.69 5.28
CA SER A 119 1.19 -14.42 4.16
C SER A 119 1.21 -12.95 3.78
N LEU A 120 0.80 -12.68 2.55
CA LEU A 120 0.44 -11.34 2.08
C LEU A 120 -0.99 -11.40 1.56
N VAL A 121 -1.86 -10.54 2.06
CA VAL A 121 -3.27 -10.46 1.72
C VAL A 121 -3.57 -9.13 1.05
N TYR A 122 -4.36 -9.19 -0.01
CA TYR A 122 -5.00 -8.02 -0.59
C TYR A 122 -6.49 -8.05 -0.29
N CYS A 123 -7.03 -6.92 0.15
CA CYS A 123 -8.47 -6.71 0.23
C CYS A 123 -8.86 -5.29 -0.18
N SER A 124 -10.11 -5.15 -0.61
CA SER A 124 -10.70 -3.87 -0.99
C SER A 124 -12.20 -3.97 -0.82
N ASN A 125 -12.83 -2.93 -0.29
CA ASN A 125 -14.30 -2.81 -0.30
C ASN A 125 -14.89 -2.54 -1.70
N ARG A 126 -14.07 -2.63 -2.76
CA ARG A 126 -14.42 -2.51 -4.19
C ARG A 126 -13.92 -3.68 -5.04
N ASP A 127 -13.31 -4.71 -4.44
CA ASP A 127 -12.74 -5.85 -5.18
C ASP A 127 -13.02 -7.20 -4.51
N GLY A 128 -14.30 -7.47 -4.23
CA GLY A 128 -14.77 -8.77 -3.76
C GLY A 128 -14.17 -9.20 -2.42
N ALA A 129 -14.03 -10.51 -2.25
CA ALA A 129 -13.50 -11.09 -1.02
C ALA A 129 -11.97 -10.90 -0.92
N PRO A 130 -11.42 -10.76 0.31
CA PRO A 130 -9.98 -10.80 0.56
C PRO A 130 -9.31 -12.04 -0.03
N ARG A 131 -8.09 -11.90 -0.54
CA ARG A 131 -7.32 -13.02 -1.12
C ARG A 131 -5.85 -12.98 -0.76
N LEU A 132 -5.26 -14.17 -0.62
CA LEU A 132 -3.82 -14.37 -0.50
C LEU A 132 -3.13 -14.05 -1.82
N LEU A 133 -1.98 -13.36 -1.73
CA LEU A 133 -1.09 -13.10 -2.84
C LEU A 133 0.02 -14.15 -2.87
N ALA A 134 0.21 -14.75 -4.04
CA ALA A 134 1.34 -15.65 -4.29
C ALA A 134 2.68 -14.88 -4.25
N PRO A 135 3.83 -15.57 -4.12
CA PRO A 135 5.13 -14.95 -4.32
C PRO A 135 5.19 -14.21 -5.66
N GLY A 136 5.59 -12.94 -5.65
CA GLY A 136 5.58 -12.10 -6.84
C GLY A 136 5.82 -10.62 -6.55
N VAL A 137 5.80 -9.81 -7.62
CA VAL A 137 5.89 -8.35 -7.53
C VAL A 137 4.53 -7.77 -7.92
N TYR A 138 3.99 -6.91 -7.07
CA TYR A 138 2.67 -6.30 -7.20
C TYR A 138 2.76 -4.78 -7.22
N GLY A 139 1.78 -4.16 -7.84
CA GLY A 139 1.61 -2.71 -7.80
C GLY A 139 0.21 -2.33 -7.39
N LEU A 140 0.15 -1.33 -6.54
CA LEU A 140 -1.09 -0.78 -6.04
C LEU A 140 -1.05 0.73 -6.12
N SER A 141 -2.06 1.31 -6.76
CA SER A 141 -2.25 2.76 -6.81
C SER A 141 -3.70 3.07 -6.45
N ASN A 142 -4.30 4.12 -6.99
CA ASN A 142 -5.64 4.55 -6.61
C ASN A 142 -6.79 3.78 -7.29
N HIS A 143 -6.50 2.58 -7.78
CA HIS A 143 -7.44 1.64 -8.40
C HIS A 143 -7.12 0.21 -7.92
N ARG A 144 -7.74 -0.81 -8.51
CA ARG A 144 -7.52 -2.23 -8.19
C ARG A 144 -6.05 -2.66 -8.37
N LEU A 145 -5.67 -3.70 -7.62
CA LEU A 145 -4.36 -4.35 -7.68
C LEU A 145 -3.96 -4.69 -9.12
N ASP A 146 -2.70 -4.42 -9.49
CA ASP A 146 -2.12 -4.72 -10.79
C ASP A 146 -2.86 -4.12 -12.00
N SER A 147 -3.61 -3.03 -11.80
CA SER A 147 -4.00 -2.16 -12.91
C SER A 147 -2.73 -1.82 -13.74
N PRO A 148 -2.74 -1.91 -15.09
CA PRO A 148 -1.52 -1.97 -15.91
C PRO A 148 -0.83 -0.60 -16.05
N TRP A 149 -0.35 -0.06 -14.93
CA TRP A 149 0.36 1.20 -14.90
C TRP A 149 1.78 1.03 -15.51
N PRO A 150 2.22 1.89 -16.45
CA PRO A 150 3.55 1.78 -17.06
C PRO A 150 4.70 1.77 -16.03
N LYS A 151 4.58 2.54 -14.94
CA LYS A 151 5.54 2.54 -13.81
C LYS A 151 5.63 1.18 -13.11
N LEU A 152 4.52 0.44 -13.02
CA LEU A 152 4.49 -0.91 -12.46
C LEU A 152 5.22 -1.92 -13.35
N LEU A 153 5.10 -1.78 -14.67
CA LEU A 153 5.84 -2.60 -15.64
C LEU A 153 7.35 -2.30 -15.63
N ALA A 154 7.74 -1.05 -15.34
CA ALA A 154 9.14 -0.67 -15.11
C ALA A 154 9.68 -1.23 -13.79
N ALA A 155 8.91 -1.10 -12.70
CA ALA A 155 9.23 -1.64 -11.38
C ALA A 155 9.38 -3.17 -11.39
N ARG A 156 8.46 -3.89 -12.05
CA ARG A 156 8.56 -5.36 -12.25
C ARG A 156 9.82 -5.74 -13.02
N ARG A 157 10.19 -4.98 -14.06
CA ARG A 157 11.42 -5.21 -14.84
C ARG A 157 12.69 -4.91 -14.03
N GLN A 158 12.69 -3.87 -13.19
CA GLN A 158 13.82 -3.57 -12.30
C GLN A 158 13.94 -4.57 -11.15
N ALA A 159 12.83 -4.97 -10.51
CA ALA A 159 12.82 -5.96 -9.44
C ALA A 159 13.28 -7.35 -9.93
N GLY A 160 12.86 -7.76 -11.13
CA GLY A 160 13.36 -8.98 -11.77
C GLY A 160 14.87 -8.96 -12.03
N ARG A 161 15.45 -7.78 -12.29
CA ARG A 161 16.91 -7.58 -12.43
C ARG A 161 17.63 -7.42 -11.09
N ALA A 162 16.94 -6.95 -10.06
CA ALA A 162 17.47 -6.76 -8.71
C ALA A 162 17.66 -8.06 -7.92
N ARG A 163 17.09 -9.19 -8.39
CA ARG A 163 17.40 -10.55 -7.89
C ARG A 163 18.90 -10.89 -7.81
N GLN A 164 19.76 -10.10 -8.46
CA GLN A 164 21.21 -10.29 -8.51
C GLN A 164 22.01 -9.22 -7.75
N ARG A 165 21.38 -8.24 -7.08
CA ARG A 165 22.09 -7.13 -6.41
C ARG A 165 21.85 -7.15 -4.89
N ARG A 166 22.92 -6.88 -4.12
CA ARG A 166 22.92 -6.91 -2.64
C ARG A 166 22.09 -5.82 -1.95
N SER A 167 21.75 -4.71 -2.61
CA SER A 167 20.90 -3.66 -2.05
C SER A 167 19.92 -3.16 -3.11
N PRO A 168 18.60 -3.24 -2.86
CA PRO A 168 17.57 -2.77 -3.79
C PRO A 168 17.29 -1.26 -3.68
N ASP A 169 17.87 -0.55 -2.71
CA ASP A 169 17.40 0.77 -2.26
C ASP A 169 17.51 1.85 -3.34
N GLY A 170 18.70 2.02 -3.93
CA GLY A 170 18.95 3.07 -4.94
C GLY A 170 17.99 3.01 -6.14
N PRO A 171 17.83 1.85 -6.80
CA PRO A 171 16.86 1.67 -7.88
C PRO A 171 15.40 1.92 -7.45
N LEU A 172 15.01 1.53 -6.23
CA LEU A 172 13.65 1.75 -5.73
C LEU A 172 13.38 3.23 -5.47
N PHE A 173 14.32 3.97 -4.90
CA PHE A 173 14.19 5.42 -4.74
C PHE A 173 14.17 6.14 -6.08
N ALA A 174 15.00 5.73 -7.04
CA ALA A 174 14.95 6.30 -8.39
C ALA A 174 13.60 6.05 -9.08
N LEU A 175 13.00 4.87 -8.89
CA LEU A 175 11.65 4.55 -9.36
C LEU A 175 10.59 5.45 -8.70
N LEU A 176 10.69 5.69 -7.40
CA LEU A 176 9.75 6.55 -6.67
C LEU A 176 9.93 8.04 -6.98
N ALA A 177 11.13 8.45 -7.36
CA ALA A 177 11.45 9.83 -7.76
C ALA A 177 11.11 10.15 -9.22
N ASP A 178 10.66 9.16 -10.00
CA ASP A 178 10.28 9.35 -11.41
C ASP A 178 9.02 10.23 -11.51
N ASP A 179 9.21 11.48 -11.95
CA ASP A 179 8.18 12.49 -12.17
C ASP A 179 7.66 12.51 -13.62
N ALA A 180 8.05 11.54 -14.46
CA ALA A 180 7.60 11.48 -15.84
C ALA A 180 6.07 11.45 -15.91
N ILE A 181 5.53 12.44 -16.63
CA ILE A 181 4.12 12.51 -16.99
C ILE A 181 3.91 11.59 -18.19
N VAL A 182 3.14 10.54 -17.96
CA VAL A 182 2.78 9.59 -19.01
C VAL A 182 1.55 10.12 -19.73
N ALA A 183 1.56 10.08 -21.07
CA ALA A 183 0.42 10.49 -21.88
C ALA A 183 -0.85 9.71 -21.51
N ASP A 184 -1.98 10.41 -21.52
CA ASP A 184 -3.27 9.91 -21.04
C ASP A 184 -3.72 8.62 -21.71
N GLU A 185 -3.34 8.41 -22.97
CA GLU A 185 -3.68 7.21 -23.74
C GLU A 185 -2.99 5.94 -23.20
N GLN A 186 -1.93 6.09 -22.41
CA GLN A 186 -1.19 5.00 -21.79
C GLN A 186 -1.65 4.72 -20.34
N LEU A 187 -2.59 5.52 -19.82
CA LEU A 187 -3.17 5.30 -18.49
C LEU A 187 -4.28 4.25 -18.56
N PRO A 188 -4.41 3.37 -17.56
CA PRO A 188 -5.50 2.40 -17.53
C PRO A 188 -6.85 3.13 -17.42
N ARG A 189 -7.87 2.63 -18.13
CA ARG A 189 -9.24 3.11 -17.98
C ARG A 189 -9.75 2.73 -16.59
N THR A 190 -9.72 3.68 -15.66
CA THR A 190 -10.14 3.49 -14.25
C THR A 190 -11.61 3.84 -14.00
N GLY A 191 -12.37 4.19 -15.04
CA GLY A 191 -13.76 4.64 -14.92
C GLY A 191 -13.93 6.04 -14.35
N VAL A 192 -12.83 6.71 -14.01
CA VAL A 192 -12.80 8.13 -13.63
C VAL A 192 -12.31 8.94 -14.83
N THR A 193 -13.00 10.02 -15.18
CA THR A 193 -12.56 10.93 -16.24
C THR A 193 -11.19 11.50 -15.92
N LEU A 194 -10.35 11.60 -16.96
CA LEU A 194 -9.23 12.52 -16.99
C LEU A 194 -9.86 13.91 -16.87
N GLU A 195 -9.38 14.74 -15.95
CA GLU A 195 -9.95 16.08 -15.73
C GLU A 195 -9.94 16.92 -17.00
#